data_AF-A0A969K6K6-F1
#
_entry.id   AF-A0A969K6K6-F1
#
_cell.length_a   1.000
_cell.length_b   1.000
_cell.length_c   1.000
_cell.angle_alpha   90.00
_cell.angle_beta   90.00
_cell.angle_gamma   90.00
#
_symmetry.space_group_name_H-M   'P 1'
#
loop_
_entity.id
_entity.type
_entity.pdbx_description
1 polymer ?
#
loop_
_entity_poly.entity_id
_entity_poly.type
_entity_poly.pdbx_seq_one_letter_code
_entity_poly.pdbx_strand_id
1 'polypeptide(L)'
;ATIAAIVNNLGSTLGACGDLNRNVMAPPAPFKNRPEYDLAWEYADNVAHLLRPQTGAYYEIWLDGEMAISAEPPQAVRDALSRNGNGTIVHEGEEPLYGDRYMPRKFKSSVTVVGDNSVDLFSQDLSLVVITDKKGKLQGFNIYAGGGLARTHGKDETYPRLADAICYVNAADVYDLVKAIVATQRDYGDRVNRRQARLKYLLADWGVEKFREQVSEYFGKKLTAPKELPPFKYEDFLGWHEQGDGKLFLGLSVQNGRVQDKGSWKLRSALREIVDRFDLPMRLTPHQNILFYEIAPEHRAEIDAILDRCNIKPVEAIDDLERRSMACPALPLCGLAVTEAERALPGILVRLRKQLKRIGLGNESFVIRMTGCPNGCARPYMAELGFVGQGPDAYQIWVGADPNQTRLAQALFERVKDAEIETTLEPIFVYFKRDRQTGESFGDFCDRVGLDALREFATSYTPPKRHERRRVRIQDEIYLRLKAASDASGKPMIDLASEALAQYLDRLESE
;
A
#
# COMPACT_ATOMS: atom_id res chain seq x y z
N ALA A 1 29.10 1.50 -10.28
CA ALA A 1 28.98 2.90 -9.80
C ALA A 1 27.79 3.11 -8.87
N THR A 2 26.54 3.16 -9.33
CA THR A 2 25.37 3.47 -8.45
C THR A 2 25.18 2.46 -7.31
N ILE A 3 25.26 1.15 -7.58
CA ILE A 3 25.11 0.12 -6.53
C ILE A 3 26.24 0.24 -5.51
N ALA A 4 27.50 0.37 -5.97
CA ALA A 4 28.64 0.61 -5.09
C ALA A 4 28.44 1.87 -4.21
N ALA A 5 27.94 2.97 -4.77
CA ALA A 5 27.66 4.18 -4.01
C ALA A 5 26.59 3.95 -2.92
N ILE A 6 25.54 3.17 -3.20
CA ILE A 6 24.54 2.78 -2.20
C ILE A 6 25.22 2.02 -1.06
N VAL A 7 26.04 1.02 -1.39
CA VAL A 7 26.69 0.17 -0.39
C VAL A 7 27.70 0.95 0.46
N ASN A 8 28.50 1.82 -0.17
CA ASN A 8 29.45 2.70 0.52
C ASN A 8 28.77 3.77 1.39
N ASN A 9 27.45 3.94 1.27
CA ASN A 9 26.63 4.82 2.10
C ASN A 9 25.62 4.02 2.93
N LEU A 10 26.04 2.86 3.44
CA LEU A 10 25.31 2.02 4.41
C LEU A 10 23.99 1.41 3.88
N GLY A 11 23.78 1.40 2.56
CA GLY A 11 22.62 0.77 1.93
C GLY A 11 22.92 -0.62 1.37
N SER A 12 21.88 -1.32 0.90
CA SER A 12 22.02 -2.56 0.14
C SER A 12 20.87 -2.76 -0.84
N THR A 13 21.14 -3.44 -1.95
CA THR A 13 20.12 -3.89 -2.92
C THR A 13 20.05 -5.42 -3.02
N LEU A 14 20.82 -6.15 -2.20
CA LEU A 14 20.81 -7.60 -2.13
C LEU A 14 19.42 -8.10 -1.70
N GLY A 15 18.83 -9.02 -2.47
CA GLY A 15 17.51 -9.59 -2.16
C GLY A 15 16.31 -8.65 -2.36
N ALA A 16 16.52 -7.40 -2.84
CA ALA A 16 15.41 -6.49 -3.13
C ALA A 16 14.43 -7.06 -4.19
N CYS A 17 14.98 -7.85 -5.12
CA CYS A 17 14.26 -8.60 -6.16
C CYS A 17 14.65 -10.09 -6.11
N GLY A 18 14.20 -10.89 -7.10
CA GLY A 18 14.53 -12.31 -7.19
C GLY A 18 13.59 -13.23 -6.40
N ASP A 19 13.95 -14.51 -6.36
CA ASP A 19 13.22 -15.57 -5.66
C ASP A 19 13.83 -15.79 -4.26
N LEU A 20 13.69 -14.72 -3.49
CA LEU A 20 14.29 -14.49 -2.17
C LEU A 20 13.28 -13.88 -1.22
N ASN A 21 13.63 -13.85 0.06
CA ASN A 21 12.97 -12.94 1.00
C ASN A 21 13.13 -11.49 0.51
N ARG A 22 12.04 -10.73 0.61
CA ARG A 22 12.01 -9.30 0.27
C ARG A 22 12.24 -8.47 1.53
N ASN A 23 12.24 -7.15 1.37
CA ASN A 23 12.28 -6.23 2.51
C ASN A 23 11.25 -6.65 3.57
N VAL A 24 11.70 -6.84 4.80
CA VAL A 24 10.84 -7.20 5.93
C VAL A 24 10.21 -5.92 6.44
N MET A 25 8.88 -5.86 6.48
CA MET A 25 8.18 -4.66 6.94
C MET A 25 8.01 -4.65 8.46
N ALA A 26 8.00 -3.46 9.05
CA ALA A 26 7.60 -3.20 10.43
C ALA A 26 6.76 -1.91 10.50
N PRO A 27 5.96 -1.69 11.57
CA PRO A 27 5.25 -0.43 11.76
C PRO A 27 6.24 0.73 11.76
N PRO A 28 6.06 1.78 10.97
CA PRO A 28 7.09 2.81 10.80
C PRO A 28 7.18 3.78 12.00
N ALA A 29 6.18 3.80 12.87
CA ALA A 29 6.04 4.74 13.97
C ALA A 29 7.13 4.56 15.05
N PRO A 30 7.88 5.61 15.41
CA PRO A 30 9.03 5.57 16.29
C PRO A 30 8.70 5.76 17.77
N PHE A 31 7.68 5.08 18.26
CA PHE A 31 7.28 5.19 19.67
C PHE A 31 8.36 4.64 20.61
N LYS A 32 8.74 5.44 21.61
CA LYS A 32 9.69 5.11 22.67
C LYS A 32 9.02 4.74 24.00
N ASN A 33 7.77 5.13 24.18
CA ASN A 33 6.93 4.71 25.31
C ASN A 33 6.13 3.42 25.03
N ARG A 34 6.33 2.79 23.86
CA ARG A 34 5.66 1.55 23.44
C ARG A 34 6.71 0.52 23.01
N PRO A 35 7.30 -0.23 23.96
CA PRO A 35 8.45 -1.10 23.68
C PRO A 35 8.16 -2.19 22.64
N GLU A 36 6.89 -2.55 22.42
CA GLU A 36 6.50 -3.48 21.36
C GLU A 36 6.85 -2.97 19.94
N TYR A 37 6.92 -1.65 19.70
CA TYR A 37 7.31 -1.10 18.39
C TYR A 37 8.81 -1.24 18.14
N ASP A 38 9.64 -0.93 19.14
CA ASP A 38 11.10 -1.15 19.05
C ASP A 38 11.40 -2.66 18.86
N LEU A 39 10.67 -3.54 19.57
CA LEU A 39 10.76 -5.00 19.36
C LEU A 39 10.33 -5.39 17.94
N ALA A 40 9.27 -4.80 17.37
CA ALA A 40 8.85 -5.10 16.01
C ALA A 40 9.95 -4.75 14.99
N TRP A 41 10.67 -3.64 15.19
CA TRP A 41 11.81 -3.27 14.35
C TRP A 41 12.97 -4.24 14.50
N GLU A 42 13.38 -4.51 15.74
CA GLU A 42 14.48 -5.44 16.04
C GLU A 42 14.23 -6.80 15.39
N TYR A 43 13.02 -7.34 15.53
CA TYR A 43 12.69 -8.63 14.95
C TYR A 43 12.54 -8.59 13.42
N ALA A 44 12.11 -7.46 12.83
CA ALA A 44 12.10 -7.31 11.38
C ALA A 44 13.52 -7.31 10.81
N ASP A 45 14.45 -6.58 11.43
CA ASP A 45 15.86 -6.56 11.06
C ASP A 45 16.49 -7.95 11.24
N ASN A 46 16.20 -8.63 12.36
CA ASN A 46 16.72 -9.97 12.62
C ASN A 46 16.19 -11.00 11.62
N VAL A 47 14.91 -10.93 11.22
CA VAL A 47 14.37 -11.78 10.15
C VAL A 47 15.00 -11.44 8.80
N ALA A 48 15.28 -10.16 8.51
CA ALA A 48 15.97 -9.76 7.29
C ALA A 48 17.40 -10.32 7.25
N HIS A 49 18.13 -10.28 8.37
CA HIS A 49 19.46 -10.89 8.51
C HIS A 49 19.42 -12.42 8.38
N LEU A 50 18.46 -13.07 9.03
CA LEU A 50 18.28 -14.52 9.00
C LEU A 50 18.03 -15.04 7.57
N LEU A 51 17.25 -14.29 6.79
CA LEU A 51 16.85 -14.65 5.43
C LEU A 51 17.66 -13.94 4.36
N ARG A 52 18.79 -13.32 4.72
CA ARG A 52 19.71 -12.72 3.76
C ARG A 52 20.44 -13.84 3.01
N PRO A 53 20.61 -13.76 1.68
CA PRO A 53 21.56 -14.59 0.96
C PRO A 53 22.95 -14.48 1.60
N GLN A 54 23.64 -15.60 1.75
CA GLN A 54 24.98 -15.66 2.35
C GLN A 54 26.09 -15.75 1.28
N THR A 55 25.74 -15.89 0.00
CA THR A 55 26.71 -15.88 -1.11
C THR A 55 27.49 -14.55 -1.21
N GLY A 56 28.79 -14.66 -1.54
CA GLY A 56 29.68 -13.52 -1.77
C GLY A 56 29.42 -12.77 -3.09
N ALA A 57 28.65 -13.37 -4.00
CA ALA A 57 28.49 -12.90 -5.38
C ALA A 57 28.06 -11.43 -5.50
N TYR A 58 27.26 -10.91 -4.56
CA TYR A 58 26.85 -9.50 -4.58
C TYR A 58 28.04 -8.54 -4.44
N TYR A 59 28.95 -8.82 -3.51
CA TYR A 59 30.12 -7.97 -3.27
C TYR A 59 31.20 -8.19 -4.33
N GLU A 60 31.36 -9.43 -4.82
CA GLU A 60 32.25 -9.73 -5.96
C GLU A 60 31.88 -8.92 -7.21
N ILE A 61 30.59 -8.86 -7.54
CA ILE A 61 30.12 -8.19 -8.77
C ILE A 61 30.14 -6.65 -8.62
N TRP A 62 29.77 -6.13 -7.45
CA TRP A 62 29.50 -4.69 -7.30
C TRP A 62 30.58 -3.91 -6.56
N LEU A 63 31.49 -4.59 -5.87
CA LEU A 63 32.58 -4.02 -5.07
C LEU A 63 33.93 -4.70 -5.35
N ASP A 64 34.09 -5.38 -6.49
CA ASP A 64 35.33 -6.07 -6.87
C ASP A 64 35.85 -7.07 -5.80
N GLY A 65 34.93 -7.64 -5.01
CA GLY A 65 35.23 -8.58 -3.93
C GLY A 65 35.53 -7.93 -2.58
N GLU A 66 35.57 -6.60 -2.49
CA GLU A 66 35.72 -5.90 -1.22
C GLU A 66 34.42 -5.97 -0.42
N MET A 67 34.45 -6.59 0.76
CA MET A 67 33.35 -6.53 1.69
C MET A 67 33.25 -5.11 2.26
N ALA A 68 32.16 -4.41 1.97
CA ALA A 68 31.85 -3.17 2.64
C ALA A 68 31.64 -3.39 4.15
N ILE A 69 31.92 -2.35 4.94
CA ILE A 69 31.62 -2.34 6.37
C ILE A 69 30.14 -2.68 6.55
N SER A 70 29.87 -3.84 7.11
CA SER A 70 28.52 -4.31 7.42
C SER A 70 28.42 -4.60 8.91
N ALA A 71 27.28 -4.29 9.51
CA ALA A 71 27.01 -4.73 10.87
C ALA A 71 26.95 -6.26 10.90
N GLU A 72 27.70 -6.84 11.83
CA GLU A 72 27.61 -8.25 12.16
C GLU A 72 26.16 -8.62 12.53
N PRO A 73 25.58 -9.71 12.00
CA PRO A 73 24.25 -10.15 12.39
C PRO A 73 24.16 -10.33 13.91
N PRO A 74 23.02 -10.01 14.54
CA PRO A 74 22.87 -10.19 15.98
C PRO A 74 23.11 -11.64 16.42
N GLN A 75 23.66 -11.83 17.63
CA GLN A 75 24.09 -13.15 18.11
C GLN A 75 22.98 -14.20 18.00
N ALA A 76 21.75 -13.84 18.36
CA ALA A 76 20.60 -14.75 18.27
C ALA A 76 20.32 -15.24 16.83
N VAL A 77 20.58 -14.40 15.82
CA VAL A 77 20.45 -14.77 14.40
C VAL A 77 21.60 -15.70 14.00
N ARG A 78 22.83 -15.43 14.41
CA ARG A 78 23.98 -16.31 14.14
C ARG A 78 23.79 -17.68 14.78
N ASP A 79 23.35 -17.72 16.04
CA ASP A 79 23.04 -18.97 16.74
C ASP A 79 21.92 -19.73 16.03
N ALA A 80 20.91 -19.03 15.50
CA ALA A 80 19.87 -19.67 14.71
C ALA A 80 20.44 -20.23 13.41
N LEU A 81 21.27 -19.48 12.68
CA LEU A 81 21.89 -19.95 11.44
C LEU A 81 22.82 -21.15 11.65
N SER A 82 23.48 -21.27 12.81
CA SER A 82 24.33 -22.42 13.11
C SER A 82 23.55 -23.68 13.49
N ARG A 83 22.26 -23.57 13.84
CA ARG A 83 21.40 -24.72 14.13
C ARG A 83 20.79 -25.26 12.84
N ASN A 84 21.13 -26.50 12.47
CA ASN A 84 20.51 -27.18 11.33
C ASN A 84 19.00 -27.50 11.56
N GLY A 85 18.50 -27.39 12.79
CA GLY A 85 17.13 -27.82 13.10
C GLY A 85 16.94 -29.28 12.65
N ASN A 86 15.73 -29.61 12.18
CA ASN A 86 15.43 -30.93 11.64
C ASN A 86 15.44 -30.92 10.10
N GLY A 87 16.58 -30.61 9.50
CA GLY A 87 16.74 -30.54 8.04
C GLY A 87 16.37 -29.19 7.42
N THR A 88 16.46 -28.11 8.19
CA THR A 88 16.23 -26.75 7.66
C THR A 88 17.41 -26.23 6.84
N ILE A 89 18.63 -26.70 7.13
CA ILE A 89 19.83 -26.43 6.32
C ILE A 89 20.02 -27.59 5.34
N VAL A 90 20.05 -27.27 4.04
CA VAL A 90 20.05 -28.26 2.94
C VAL A 90 21.33 -28.29 2.14
N HIS A 91 22.27 -27.41 2.46
CA HIS A 91 23.52 -27.31 1.74
C HIS A 91 24.64 -26.93 2.71
N GLU A 92 25.77 -27.65 2.64
CA GLU A 92 26.97 -27.35 3.45
C GLU A 92 27.85 -26.23 2.83
N GLY A 93 27.45 -25.70 1.67
CA GLY A 93 28.15 -24.60 0.98
C GLY A 93 27.56 -23.21 1.27
N GLU A 94 27.69 -22.29 0.31
CA GLU A 94 27.44 -20.85 0.52
C GLU A 94 26.03 -20.48 0.95
N GLU A 95 24.99 -21.21 0.51
CA GLU A 95 23.58 -20.88 0.80
C GLU A 95 22.91 -21.98 1.64
N PRO A 96 23.06 -21.98 2.97
CA PRO A 96 22.62 -23.09 3.82
C PRO A 96 21.09 -23.24 3.87
N LEU A 97 20.36 -22.12 3.93
CA LEU A 97 18.89 -22.13 3.99
C LEU A 97 18.27 -22.22 2.59
N TYR A 98 18.84 -21.53 1.61
CA TYR A 98 18.26 -21.42 0.27
C TYR A 98 18.65 -22.56 -0.66
N GLY A 99 19.86 -23.11 -0.49
CA GLY A 99 20.49 -24.05 -1.43
C GLY A 99 20.66 -23.46 -2.83
N ASP A 100 21.12 -24.28 -3.77
CA ASP A 100 21.46 -23.86 -5.14
C ASP A 100 20.30 -23.24 -5.93
N ARG A 101 19.06 -23.58 -5.54
CA ARG A 101 17.84 -23.21 -6.26
C ARG A 101 17.03 -22.10 -5.60
N TYR A 102 17.49 -21.57 -4.46
CA TYR A 102 16.78 -20.55 -3.70
C TYR A 102 15.30 -20.87 -3.49
N MET A 103 14.42 -19.88 -3.33
CA MET A 103 12.98 -20.14 -3.19
C MET A 103 12.31 -20.41 -4.54
N PRO A 104 11.13 -21.06 -4.60
CA PRO A 104 10.35 -21.19 -5.84
C PRO A 104 9.90 -19.84 -6.41
N ARG A 105 9.68 -18.87 -5.52
CA ARG A 105 9.26 -17.50 -5.85
C ARG A 105 9.66 -16.53 -4.73
N LYS A 106 9.44 -15.24 -4.97
CA LYS A 106 9.51 -14.19 -3.93
C LYS A 106 8.82 -14.63 -2.63
N PHE A 107 9.44 -14.34 -1.50
CA PHE A 107 8.90 -14.54 -0.16
C PHE A 107 8.84 -13.18 0.53
N LYS A 108 7.69 -12.80 1.09
CA LYS A 108 7.50 -11.51 1.75
C LYS A 108 7.20 -11.72 3.21
N SER A 109 7.89 -10.96 4.05
CA SER A 109 7.77 -11.05 5.50
C SER A 109 7.38 -9.71 6.09
N SER A 110 6.63 -9.74 7.19
CA SER A 110 6.44 -8.56 8.05
C SER A 110 6.48 -8.93 9.53
N VAL A 111 6.78 -7.94 10.35
CA VAL A 111 6.61 -7.97 11.79
C VAL A 111 5.68 -6.81 12.13
N THR A 112 4.75 -7.00 13.06
CA THR A 112 3.88 -5.94 13.56
C THR A 112 3.59 -6.16 15.03
N VAL A 113 2.83 -5.26 15.64
CA VAL A 113 2.37 -5.35 17.02
C VAL A 113 0.88 -5.64 17.08
N VAL A 114 0.40 -6.07 18.24
CA VAL A 114 -1.01 -6.30 18.47
C VAL A 114 -1.83 -5.04 18.13
N GLY A 115 -2.79 -5.19 17.20
CA GLY A 115 -3.71 -4.12 16.81
C GLY A 115 -3.25 -3.23 15.64
N ASP A 116 -1.99 -3.30 15.21
CA ASP A 116 -1.45 -2.47 14.13
C ASP A 116 -1.37 -3.23 12.79
N ASN A 117 -2.05 -2.75 11.75
CA ASN A 117 -2.01 -3.28 10.38
C ASN A 117 -1.44 -2.30 9.36
N SER A 118 -0.62 -1.34 9.77
CA SER A 118 0.09 -0.45 8.84
C SER A 118 0.94 -1.22 7.81
N VAL A 119 1.39 -2.43 8.17
CA VAL A 119 2.15 -3.33 7.29
C VAL A 119 1.30 -4.20 6.35
N ASP A 120 -0.04 -4.15 6.42
CA ASP A 120 -0.93 -5.01 5.62
C ASP A 120 -0.55 -6.51 5.77
N LEU A 121 -0.56 -6.99 7.01
CA LEU A 121 0.04 -8.24 7.46
C LEU A 121 -0.57 -9.47 6.77
N PHE A 122 -1.86 -9.41 6.42
CA PHE A 122 -2.57 -10.50 5.77
C PHE A 122 -2.17 -10.68 4.31
N SER A 123 -1.46 -9.74 3.71
CA SER A 123 -1.01 -9.79 2.31
C SER A 123 0.38 -10.41 2.11
N GLN A 124 1.06 -10.81 3.20
CA GLN A 124 2.44 -11.33 3.20
C GLN A 124 2.50 -12.86 3.22
N ASP A 125 3.62 -13.44 2.77
CA ASP A 125 3.83 -14.90 2.89
C ASP A 125 3.99 -15.29 4.36
N LEU A 126 4.63 -14.44 5.17
CA LEU A 126 4.86 -14.63 6.60
C LEU A 126 4.69 -13.31 7.37
N SER A 127 3.93 -13.32 8.46
CA SER A 127 3.81 -12.18 9.36
C SER A 127 3.94 -12.60 10.82
N LEU A 128 4.75 -11.86 11.58
CA LEU A 128 4.95 -12.06 13.02
C LEU A 128 4.25 -10.93 13.76
N VAL A 129 3.39 -11.25 14.73
CA VAL A 129 2.75 -10.26 15.60
C VAL A 129 3.40 -10.35 16.97
N VAL A 130 4.15 -9.32 17.36
CA VAL A 130 4.84 -9.18 18.65
C VAL A 130 3.80 -9.18 19.77
N ILE A 131 3.99 -10.06 20.76
CA ILE A 131 3.15 -10.15 21.95
C ILE A 131 4.02 -9.91 23.18
N THR A 132 3.69 -8.85 23.91
CA THR A 132 4.32 -8.46 25.18
C THR A 132 3.40 -8.72 26.36
N ASP A 133 3.96 -8.80 27.56
CA ASP A 133 3.18 -8.74 28.80
C ASP A 133 2.78 -7.30 29.15
N LYS A 134 2.03 -7.12 30.24
CA LYS A 134 1.59 -5.80 30.71
C LYS A 134 2.74 -4.84 31.09
N LYS A 135 3.96 -5.35 31.26
CA LYS A 135 5.16 -4.56 31.56
C LYS A 135 5.99 -4.29 30.30
N GLY A 136 5.49 -4.67 29.12
CA GLY A 136 6.19 -4.50 27.85
C GLY A 136 7.27 -5.56 27.58
N LYS A 137 7.37 -6.62 28.41
CA LYS A 137 8.36 -7.68 28.18
C LYS A 137 7.87 -8.63 27.10
N LEU A 138 8.73 -8.93 26.12
CA LEU A 138 8.44 -9.87 25.05
C LEU A 138 8.09 -11.27 25.59
N GLN A 139 6.96 -11.82 25.16
CA GLN A 139 6.56 -13.20 25.43
C GLN A 139 6.83 -14.10 24.20
N GLY A 140 6.48 -13.61 23.01
CA GLY A 140 6.51 -14.39 21.79
C GLY A 140 5.71 -13.75 20.68
N PHE A 141 5.27 -14.57 19.73
CA PHE A 141 4.67 -14.10 18.48
C PHE A 141 3.48 -14.96 18.07
N ASN A 142 2.42 -14.32 17.59
CA ASN A 142 1.50 -14.99 16.69
C ASN A 142 2.05 -14.97 15.27
N ILE A 143 1.93 -16.09 14.57
CA ILE A 143 2.44 -16.28 13.21
C ILE A 143 1.28 -16.40 12.25
N TYR A 144 1.31 -15.61 11.19
CA TYR A 144 0.39 -15.71 10.06
C TYR A 144 1.17 -16.12 8.81
N ALA A 145 0.59 -16.94 7.94
CA ALA A 145 1.24 -17.35 6.70
C ALA A 145 0.28 -17.58 5.54
N GLY A 146 0.82 -17.52 4.31
CA GLY A 146 0.07 -17.86 3.10
C GLY A 146 -0.74 -16.71 2.50
N GLY A 147 -0.39 -15.46 2.80
CA GLY A 147 -0.95 -14.30 2.13
C GLY A 147 -0.29 -14.01 0.77
N GLY A 148 -1.03 -13.40 -0.15
CA GLY A 148 -0.45 -12.88 -1.37
C GLY A 148 -1.45 -12.47 -2.44
N LEU A 149 -1.17 -11.34 -3.08
CA LEU A 149 -2.16 -10.61 -3.87
C LEU A 149 -2.12 -10.87 -5.38
N ALA A 150 -0.97 -11.27 -5.93
CA ALA A 150 -0.82 -11.39 -7.39
C ALA A 150 -1.76 -12.46 -7.97
N ARG A 151 -2.45 -12.11 -9.06
CA ARG A 151 -3.27 -13.01 -9.89
C ARG A 151 -3.06 -12.72 -11.38
N THR A 152 -3.69 -13.50 -12.25
CA THR A 152 -3.69 -13.31 -13.70
C THR A 152 -5.14 -13.16 -14.20
N HIS A 153 -5.38 -12.23 -15.11
CA HIS A 153 -6.70 -12.07 -15.73
C HIS A 153 -7.11 -13.32 -16.52
N GLY A 154 -8.38 -13.72 -16.40
CA GLY A 154 -8.94 -14.90 -17.09
C GLY A 154 -8.37 -16.24 -16.63
N LYS A 155 -7.76 -16.30 -15.44
CA LYS A 155 -7.17 -17.50 -14.85
C LYS A 155 -7.59 -17.65 -13.40
N ASP A 156 -8.70 -18.34 -13.18
CA ASP A 156 -9.32 -18.51 -11.87
C ASP A 156 -8.46 -19.35 -10.93
N GLU A 157 -7.52 -20.14 -11.47
CA GLU A 157 -6.50 -20.86 -10.70
C GLU A 157 -5.46 -19.94 -10.04
N THR A 158 -5.54 -18.62 -10.29
CA THR A 158 -4.72 -17.59 -9.64
C THR A 158 -5.58 -16.52 -8.99
N TYR A 159 -5.45 -16.35 -7.68
CA TYR A 159 -6.36 -15.52 -6.88
C TYR A 159 -5.63 -14.83 -5.72
N PRO A 160 -6.04 -13.62 -5.29
CA PRO A 160 -5.53 -13.03 -4.05
C PRO A 160 -5.97 -13.89 -2.86
N ARG A 161 -5.13 -13.97 -1.82
CA ARG A 161 -5.40 -14.76 -0.61
C ARG A 161 -4.89 -14.01 0.62
N LEU A 162 -5.64 -14.07 1.71
CA LEU A 162 -5.20 -13.62 3.03
C LEU A 162 -4.32 -14.69 3.70
N ALA A 163 -3.47 -14.26 4.62
CA ALA A 163 -2.70 -15.16 5.46
C ALA A 163 -3.59 -15.75 6.58
N ASP A 164 -3.41 -17.03 6.89
CA ASP A 164 -4.08 -17.68 8.02
C ASP A 164 -3.25 -17.56 9.30
N ALA A 165 -3.93 -17.55 10.45
CA ALA A 165 -3.25 -17.68 11.74
C ALA A 165 -2.70 -19.11 11.89
N ILE A 166 -1.38 -19.25 11.91
CA ILE A 166 -0.69 -20.54 11.94
C ILE A 166 -0.49 -21.00 13.37
N CYS A 167 0.23 -20.25 14.20
CA CYS A 167 0.55 -20.68 15.56
C CYS A 167 0.95 -19.51 16.47
N TYR A 168 1.10 -19.79 17.76
CA TYR A 168 1.90 -18.98 18.67
C TYR A 168 3.27 -19.64 18.89
N VAL A 169 4.32 -18.84 18.98
CA VAL A 169 5.68 -19.29 19.30
C VAL A 169 6.31 -18.40 20.37
N ASN A 170 7.07 -19.01 21.28
CA ASN A 170 7.84 -18.26 22.27
C ASN A 170 8.98 -17.49 21.63
N ALA A 171 9.38 -16.38 22.24
CA ALA A 171 10.41 -15.51 21.68
C ALA A 171 11.74 -16.21 21.36
N ALA A 172 12.16 -17.15 22.21
CA ALA A 172 13.40 -17.91 22.04
C ALA A 172 13.42 -18.81 20.79
N ASP A 173 12.24 -19.17 20.28
CA ASP A 173 12.09 -20.17 19.23
C ASP A 173 11.72 -19.58 17.86
N VAL A 174 11.54 -18.26 17.78
CA VAL A 174 10.94 -17.62 16.60
C VAL A 174 11.79 -17.78 15.34
N TYR A 175 13.12 -17.66 15.43
CA TYR A 175 14.00 -17.78 14.25
C TYR A 175 14.05 -19.21 13.71
N ASP A 176 14.00 -20.22 14.59
CA ASP A 176 13.93 -21.61 14.16
C ASP A 176 12.58 -21.91 13.49
N LEU A 177 11.49 -21.32 13.98
CA LEU A 177 10.18 -21.43 13.32
C LEU A 177 10.16 -20.71 11.96
N VAL A 178 10.76 -19.54 11.85
CA VAL A 178 10.88 -18.81 10.56
C VAL A 178 11.61 -19.66 9.54
N LYS A 179 12.75 -20.26 9.91
CA LYS A 179 13.48 -21.21 9.04
C LYS A 179 12.61 -22.40 8.65
N ALA A 180 11.85 -22.97 9.58
CA ALA A 180 10.96 -24.11 9.30
C ALA A 180 9.90 -23.76 8.25
N ILE A 181 9.25 -22.59 8.36
CA ILE A 181 8.27 -22.12 7.36
C ILE A 181 8.93 -21.89 5.99
N VAL A 182 10.13 -21.29 5.98
CA VAL A 182 10.89 -21.06 4.75
C VAL A 182 11.30 -22.39 4.10
N ALA A 183 11.78 -23.36 4.89
CA ALA A 183 12.11 -24.70 4.42
C ALA A 183 10.88 -25.41 3.81
N THR A 184 9.73 -25.36 4.48
CA THR A 184 8.48 -25.91 3.92
C THR A 184 8.14 -25.30 2.56
N GLN A 185 8.23 -23.98 2.41
CA GLN A 185 7.99 -23.34 1.12
C GLN A 185 9.07 -23.66 0.08
N ARG A 186 10.34 -23.77 0.50
CA ARG A 186 11.47 -24.09 -0.38
C ARG A 186 11.32 -25.48 -1.00
N ASP A 187 10.91 -26.44 -0.19
CA ASP A 187 10.91 -27.86 -0.53
C ASP A 187 9.63 -28.29 -1.23
N TYR A 188 8.49 -27.72 -0.84
CA TYR A 188 7.17 -28.14 -1.34
C TYR A 188 6.47 -27.11 -2.23
N GLY A 189 6.96 -25.88 -2.32
CA GLY A 189 6.41 -24.88 -3.23
C GLY A 189 6.65 -25.25 -4.70
N ASP A 190 5.63 -25.05 -5.55
CA ASP A 190 5.67 -25.42 -6.96
C ASP A 190 6.80 -24.68 -7.72
N ARG A 191 7.70 -25.44 -8.36
CA ARG A 191 8.78 -24.91 -9.21
C ARG A 191 8.53 -25.11 -10.71
N VAL A 192 7.48 -25.84 -11.08
CA VAL A 192 7.06 -26.07 -12.46
C VAL A 192 6.16 -24.92 -12.92
N ASN A 193 5.08 -24.63 -12.20
CA ASN A 193 4.19 -23.53 -12.52
C ASN A 193 4.48 -22.28 -11.66
N ARG A 194 5.29 -21.37 -12.21
CA ARG A 194 5.67 -20.11 -11.54
C ARG A 194 4.47 -19.24 -11.10
N ARG A 195 3.29 -19.39 -11.72
CA ARG A 195 2.07 -18.66 -11.30
C ARG A 195 1.49 -19.18 -9.99
N GLN A 196 1.79 -20.44 -9.65
CA GLN A 196 1.35 -21.12 -8.42
C GLN A 196 2.50 -21.35 -7.40
N ALA A 197 3.70 -20.86 -7.71
CA ALA A 197 4.92 -21.02 -6.88
C ALA A 197 4.95 -20.24 -5.54
N ARG A 198 3.88 -19.54 -5.14
CA ARG A 198 3.83 -18.76 -3.90
C ARG A 198 3.26 -19.59 -2.76
N LEU A 199 3.68 -19.31 -1.52
CA LEU A 199 3.24 -20.05 -0.33
C LEU A 199 1.72 -20.11 -0.18
N LYS A 200 1.02 -19.06 -0.59
CA LYS A 200 -0.45 -19.03 -0.58
C LYS A 200 -1.11 -20.22 -1.28
N TYR A 201 -0.52 -20.75 -2.35
CA TYR A 201 -1.10 -21.87 -3.09
C TYR A 201 -0.80 -23.20 -2.40
N LEU A 202 0.46 -23.41 -1.98
CA LEU A 202 0.84 -24.56 -1.16
C LEU A 202 -0.06 -24.68 0.07
N LEU A 203 -0.28 -23.58 0.77
CA LEU A 203 -1.12 -23.56 1.96
C LEU A 203 -2.61 -23.73 1.64
N ALA A 204 -3.10 -23.17 0.52
CA ALA A 204 -4.46 -23.42 0.06
C ALA A 204 -4.71 -24.89 -0.29
N ASP A 205 -3.74 -25.55 -0.95
CA ASP A 205 -3.86 -26.94 -1.39
C ASP A 205 -3.74 -27.92 -0.22
N TRP A 206 -2.90 -27.62 0.77
CA TRP A 206 -2.69 -28.49 1.93
C TRP A 206 -3.70 -28.26 3.05
N GLY A 207 -4.23 -27.04 3.16
CA GLY A 207 -4.93 -26.59 4.35
C GLY A 207 -3.98 -26.32 5.53
N VAL A 208 -4.49 -25.60 6.53
CA VAL A 208 -3.71 -25.11 7.68
C VAL A 208 -3.17 -26.27 8.54
N GLU A 209 -3.93 -27.35 8.72
CA GLU A 209 -3.55 -28.47 9.58
C GLU A 209 -2.31 -29.20 9.06
N LYS A 210 -2.36 -29.69 7.82
CA LYS A 210 -1.22 -30.34 7.17
C LYS A 210 -0.01 -29.42 7.05
N PHE A 211 -0.23 -28.13 6.76
CA PHE A 211 0.86 -27.15 6.74
C PHE A 211 1.53 -27.02 8.12
N ARG A 212 0.74 -26.95 9.20
CA ARG A 212 1.25 -26.92 10.58
C ARG A 212 2.03 -28.19 10.92
N GLU A 213 1.56 -29.36 10.50
CA GLU A 213 2.27 -30.63 10.70
C GLU A 213 3.65 -30.60 10.04
N GLN A 214 3.72 -30.24 8.76
CA GLN A 214 5.00 -30.17 8.04
C GLN A 214 5.97 -29.15 8.65
N VAL A 215 5.46 -27.96 9.03
CA VAL A 215 6.28 -26.95 9.71
C VAL A 215 6.77 -27.47 11.07
N SER A 216 5.93 -28.21 11.80
CA SER A 216 6.30 -28.82 13.09
C SER A 216 7.43 -29.83 12.95
N GLU A 217 7.51 -30.58 11.84
CA GLU A 217 8.61 -31.52 11.56
C GLU A 217 9.95 -30.80 11.45
N TYR A 218 10.04 -29.77 10.59
CA TYR A 218 11.25 -28.95 10.44
C TYR A 218 11.61 -28.18 11.71
N PHE A 219 10.61 -27.68 12.43
CA PHE A 219 10.77 -26.92 13.67
C PHE A 219 11.20 -27.81 14.85
N GLY A 220 10.84 -29.10 14.84
CA GLY A 220 11.21 -30.08 15.86
C GLY A 220 10.50 -29.94 17.19
N LYS A 221 9.47 -29.09 17.27
CA LYS A 221 8.60 -28.91 18.43
C LYS A 221 7.16 -28.85 17.96
N LYS A 222 6.23 -29.22 18.85
CA LYS A 222 4.80 -29.09 18.58
C LYS A 222 4.41 -27.62 18.49
N LEU A 223 3.68 -27.24 17.44
CA LEU A 223 3.15 -25.88 17.29
C LEU A 223 1.98 -25.61 18.24
N THR A 224 2.06 -24.52 19.00
CA THR A 224 0.98 -24.06 19.86
C THR A 224 -0.10 -23.36 19.03
N ALA A 225 -1.36 -23.39 19.47
CA ALA A 225 -2.42 -22.62 18.81
C ALA A 225 -2.11 -21.11 18.88
N PRO A 226 -2.51 -20.30 17.87
CA PRO A 226 -2.41 -18.85 17.96
C PRO A 226 -3.14 -18.32 19.20
N LYS A 227 -2.62 -17.25 19.81
CA LYS A 227 -3.36 -16.51 20.84
C LYS A 227 -4.49 -15.69 20.18
N GLU A 228 -5.59 -15.48 20.88
CA GLU A 228 -6.60 -14.52 20.43
C GLU A 228 -6.05 -13.09 20.50
N LEU A 229 -6.32 -12.29 19.47
CA LEU A 229 -5.85 -10.91 19.37
C LEU A 229 -7.05 -9.97 19.17
N PRO A 230 -6.98 -8.72 19.65
CA PRO A 230 -7.94 -7.70 19.32
C PRO A 230 -7.95 -7.41 17.80
N PRO A 231 -9.02 -6.76 17.29
CA PRO A 231 -9.08 -6.32 15.91
C PRO A 231 -7.90 -5.43 15.53
N PHE A 232 -7.39 -5.65 14.33
CA PHE A 232 -6.33 -4.82 13.77
C PHE A 232 -6.89 -3.55 13.14
N LYS A 233 -6.08 -2.48 13.10
CA LYS A 233 -6.43 -1.19 12.55
C LYS A 233 -5.41 -0.72 11.52
N TYR A 234 -5.90 -0.03 10.50
CA TYR A 234 -5.06 0.73 9.59
C TYR A 234 -4.49 1.96 10.30
N GLU A 235 -3.19 2.19 10.16
CA GLU A 235 -2.50 3.36 10.70
C GLU A 235 -1.55 3.94 9.64
N ASP A 236 -1.68 5.24 9.33
CA ASP A 236 -0.85 5.92 8.33
C ASP A 236 0.33 6.71 8.93
N PHE A 237 0.25 7.03 10.22
CA PHE A 237 1.23 7.79 10.99
C PHE A 237 1.62 9.14 10.39
N LEU A 238 0.69 9.79 9.68
CA LEU A 238 0.91 11.12 9.08
C LEU A 238 0.67 12.26 10.07
N GLY A 239 1.35 13.39 9.86
CA GLY A 239 1.29 14.55 10.74
C GLY A 239 2.32 14.52 11.88
N TRP A 240 2.21 15.47 12.78
CA TRP A 240 3.07 15.60 13.96
C TRP A 240 2.57 14.71 15.12
N HIS A 241 3.48 13.95 15.72
CA HIS A 241 3.20 13.04 16.84
C HIS A 241 4.31 13.11 17.90
N GLU A 242 3.97 12.76 19.13
CA GLU A 242 4.97 12.52 20.18
C GLU A 242 5.55 11.10 20.06
N GLN A 243 6.86 10.98 20.27
CA GLN A 243 7.52 9.67 20.39
C GLN A 243 7.34 9.05 21.78
N GLY A 244 7.11 9.88 22.80
CA GLY A 244 7.00 9.44 24.20
C GLY A 244 8.29 9.52 25.01
N ASP A 245 9.37 10.06 24.45
CA ASP A 245 10.65 10.37 25.12
C ASP A 245 10.94 11.89 25.16
N GLY A 246 9.92 12.71 24.90
CA GLY A 246 10.05 14.17 24.78
C GLY A 246 10.40 14.67 23.38
N LYS A 247 10.67 13.78 22.42
CA LYS A 247 10.85 14.13 21.00
C LYS A 247 9.57 13.91 20.19
N LEU A 248 9.58 14.44 18.98
CA LEU A 248 8.51 14.35 18.00
C LEU A 248 8.91 13.49 16.80
N PHE A 249 7.91 13.01 16.07
CA PHE A 249 8.07 12.53 14.71
C PHE A 249 7.02 13.16 13.80
N LEU A 250 7.36 13.27 12.51
CA LEU A 250 6.53 13.89 11.48
C LEU A 250 6.36 12.94 10.30
N GLY A 251 5.14 12.49 10.05
CA GLY A 251 4.79 11.75 8.83
C GLY A 251 4.35 12.69 7.70
N LEU A 252 5.08 12.66 6.60
CA LEU A 252 4.79 13.41 5.38
C LEU A 252 4.08 12.52 4.36
N SER A 253 2.91 12.99 3.91
CA SER A 253 2.21 12.35 2.80
C SER A 253 2.97 12.60 1.50
N VAL A 254 3.24 11.54 0.74
CA VAL A 254 3.91 11.61 -0.55
C VAL A 254 3.02 10.89 -1.56
N GLN A 255 2.34 11.65 -2.42
CA GLN A 255 1.45 11.09 -3.43
C GLN A 255 2.21 10.05 -4.29
N ASN A 256 1.79 8.78 -4.15
CA ASN A 256 2.39 7.60 -4.77
C ASN A 256 3.89 7.37 -4.47
N GLY A 257 4.44 7.96 -3.40
CA GLY A 257 5.86 7.86 -3.03
C GLY A 257 6.83 8.53 -4.00
N ARG A 258 6.34 9.39 -4.92
CA ARG A 258 7.20 10.04 -5.91
C ARG A 258 7.88 11.28 -5.33
N VAL A 259 9.13 11.12 -4.88
CA VAL A 259 9.98 12.24 -4.46
C VAL A 259 10.62 12.91 -5.66
N GLN A 260 10.25 14.18 -5.92
CA GLN A 260 10.84 15.02 -6.97
C GLN A 260 10.63 16.50 -6.65
N ASP A 261 11.28 17.36 -7.45
CA ASP A 261 10.99 18.79 -7.49
C ASP A 261 10.26 19.10 -8.80
N LYS A 262 9.11 19.78 -8.73
CA LYS A 262 8.28 20.15 -9.89
C LYS A 262 7.66 21.52 -9.71
N GLY A 263 8.07 22.49 -10.52
CA GLY A 263 7.58 23.87 -10.39
C GLY A 263 7.90 24.43 -8.99
N SER A 264 6.90 24.95 -8.30
CA SER A 264 7.00 25.46 -6.92
C SER A 264 6.95 24.35 -5.86
N TRP A 265 6.51 23.14 -6.19
CA TRP A 265 6.50 21.99 -5.29
C TRP A 265 7.89 21.35 -5.27
N LYS A 266 8.58 21.40 -4.12
CA LYS A 266 10.01 21.08 -3.99
C LYS A 266 10.29 20.02 -2.92
N LEU A 267 9.62 18.86 -3.02
CA LEU A 267 9.72 17.82 -1.99
C LEU A 267 11.14 17.27 -1.85
N ARG A 268 11.84 17.00 -2.96
CA ARG A 268 13.21 16.44 -2.88
C ARG A 268 14.16 17.41 -2.18
N SER A 269 14.05 18.70 -2.51
CA SER A 269 14.86 19.74 -1.88
C SER A 269 14.51 19.91 -0.40
N ALA A 270 13.21 19.91 -0.03
CA ALA A 270 12.78 20.02 1.36
C ALA A 270 13.31 18.88 2.22
N LEU A 271 13.15 17.63 1.76
CA LEU A 271 13.65 16.46 2.49
C LEU A 271 15.16 16.55 2.72
N ARG A 272 15.91 16.94 1.69
CA ARG A 272 17.36 17.07 1.80
C ARG A 272 17.76 18.20 2.75
N GLU A 273 17.12 19.35 2.67
CA GLU A 273 17.40 20.47 3.59
C GLU A 273 17.12 20.08 5.04
N ILE A 274 16.01 19.39 5.32
CA ILE A 274 15.68 18.95 6.67
C ILE A 274 16.74 17.98 7.21
N VAL A 275 17.17 16.99 6.41
CA VAL A 275 18.24 16.06 6.83
C VAL A 275 19.56 16.80 7.04
N ASP A 276 20.01 17.59 6.06
CA ASP A 276 21.31 18.28 6.11
C ASP A 276 21.40 19.27 7.28
N ARG A 277 20.27 19.87 7.70
CA ARG A 277 20.25 20.88 8.76
C ARG A 277 20.04 20.31 10.16
N PHE A 278 19.23 19.27 10.30
CA PHE A 278 18.80 18.76 11.61
C PHE A 278 19.35 17.36 11.92
N ASP A 279 20.07 16.73 10.99
CA ASP A 279 20.63 15.38 11.10
C ASP A 279 19.56 14.33 11.47
N LEU A 280 18.36 14.49 10.90
CA LEU A 280 17.21 13.65 11.24
C LEU A 280 17.20 12.37 10.40
N PRO A 281 16.98 11.20 11.03
CA PRO A 281 16.74 9.97 10.30
C PRO A 281 15.38 10.00 9.58
N MET A 282 15.31 9.31 8.45
CA MET A 282 14.07 9.09 7.70
C MET A 282 13.65 7.62 7.73
N ARG A 283 12.34 7.37 7.74
CA ARG A 283 11.78 6.02 7.52
C ARG A 283 10.68 6.06 6.45
N LEU A 284 10.68 5.05 5.59
CA LEU A 284 9.62 4.85 4.59
C LEU A 284 8.47 4.04 5.20
N THR A 285 7.24 4.39 4.85
CA THR A 285 6.06 3.64 5.27
C THR A 285 5.62 2.62 4.22
N PRO A 286 4.88 1.56 4.62
CA PRO A 286 4.19 0.67 3.67
C PRO A 286 3.15 1.38 2.78
N HIS A 287 2.81 2.64 3.11
CA HIS A 287 1.87 3.50 2.40
C HIS A 287 2.56 4.52 1.48
N GLN A 288 3.84 4.31 1.16
CA GLN A 288 4.61 5.16 0.25
C GLN A 288 4.92 6.57 0.78
N ASN A 289 4.66 6.81 2.07
CA ASN A 289 4.96 8.06 2.79
C ASN A 289 6.33 8.01 3.49
N ILE A 290 6.76 9.14 4.03
CA ILE A 290 8.06 9.32 4.70
C ILE A 290 7.84 9.84 6.12
N LEU A 291 8.55 9.31 7.11
CA LEU A 291 8.60 9.83 8.47
C LEU A 291 9.98 10.41 8.76
N PHE A 292 10.01 11.61 9.33
CA PHE A 292 11.14 12.11 10.11
C PHE A 292 10.91 11.80 11.58
N TYR A 293 11.96 11.44 12.31
CA TYR A 293 11.87 11.11 13.73
C TYR A 293 13.12 11.56 14.48
N GLU A 294 13.11 11.48 15.80
CA GLU A 294 14.07 12.10 16.71
C GLU A 294 14.05 13.65 16.68
N ILE A 295 12.91 14.25 16.35
CA ILE A 295 12.78 15.70 16.19
C ILE A 295 12.67 16.37 17.55
N ALA A 296 13.60 17.27 17.87
CA ALA A 296 13.49 18.12 19.05
C ALA A 296 12.29 19.08 18.90
N PRO A 297 11.42 19.27 19.93
CA PRO A 297 10.22 20.09 19.83
C PRO A 297 10.47 21.52 19.33
N GLU A 298 11.62 22.11 19.68
CA GLU A 298 12.06 23.43 19.23
C GLU A 298 12.29 23.55 17.72
N HIS A 299 12.57 22.45 17.02
CA HIS A 299 12.80 22.43 15.57
C HIS A 299 11.50 22.43 14.75
N ARG A 300 10.35 22.17 15.40
CA ARG A 300 9.06 22.02 14.71
C ARG A 300 8.71 23.20 13.81
N ALA A 301 8.77 24.42 14.34
CA ALA A 301 8.40 25.62 13.60
C ALA A 301 9.30 25.86 12.38
N GLU A 302 10.57 25.51 12.47
CA GLU A 302 11.50 25.67 11.37
C GLU A 302 11.32 24.60 10.29
N ILE A 303 11.04 23.36 10.68
CA ILE A 303 10.68 22.29 9.75
C ILE A 303 9.39 22.65 9.00
N ASP A 304 8.36 23.12 9.71
CA ASP A 304 7.11 23.59 9.10
C ASP A 304 7.38 24.72 8.10
N ALA A 305 8.25 25.68 8.43
CA ALA A 305 8.63 26.77 7.52
C ALA A 305 9.35 26.29 6.25
N ILE A 306 10.21 25.26 6.35
CA ILE A 306 10.85 24.64 5.18
C ILE A 306 9.79 23.98 4.29
N LEU A 307 8.87 23.22 4.89
CA LEU A 307 7.80 22.53 4.17
C LEU A 307 6.88 23.52 3.45
N ASP A 308 6.46 24.58 4.13
CA ASP A 308 5.63 25.66 3.57
C ASP A 308 6.32 26.35 2.39
N ARG A 309 7.59 26.74 2.55
CA ARG A 309 8.40 27.35 1.48
C ARG A 309 8.53 26.44 0.26
N CYS A 310 8.56 25.13 0.48
CA CYS A 310 8.63 24.11 -0.58
C CYS A 310 7.25 23.65 -1.10
N ASN A 311 6.17 24.31 -0.68
CA ASN A 311 4.78 24.00 -1.01
C ASN A 311 4.35 22.56 -0.67
N ILE A 312 4.89 22.00 0.42
CA ILE A 312 4.47 20.69 0.94
C ILE A 312 3.29 20.92 1.87
N LYS A 313 2.14 20.35 1.50
CA LYS A 313 0.91 20.55 2.26
C LYS A 313 1.01 19.88 3.64
N PRO A 314 0.53 20.54 4.71
CA PRO A 314 0.28 19.84 5.97
C PRO A 314 -0.81 18.77 5.76
N VAL A 315 -0.81 17.74 6.59
CA VAL A 315 -1.67 16.57 6.41
C VAL A 315 -3.16 16.93 6.43
N GLU A 316 -3.55 17.94 7.20
CA GLU A 316 -4.91 18.45 7.35
C GLU A 316 -5.44 19.12 6.06
N ALA A 317 -4.54 19.53 5.16
CA ALA A 317 -4.89 20.15 3.88
C ALA A 317 -4.94 19.15 2.73
N ILE A 318 -4.68 17.86 2.98
CA ILE A 318 -4.71 16.79 2.00
C ILE A 318 -6.11 16.18 1.97
N ASP A 319 -6.64 15.96 0.77
CA ASP A 319 -7.93 15.30 0.63
C ASP A 319 -7.86 13.87 1.18
N ASP A 320 -8.82 13.47 2.01
CA ASP A 320 -8.77 12.16 2.66
C ASP A 320 -8.78 10.97 1.69
N LEU A 321 -9.29 11.13 0.44
CA LEU A 321 -9.15 10.08 -0.57
C LEU A 321 -7.71 9.99 -1.05
N GLU A 322 -7.04 11.13 -1.25
CA GLU A 322 -5.63 11.16 -1.62
C GLU A 322 -4.76 10.57 -0.51
N ARG A 323 -4.99 10.98 0.75
CA ARG A 323 -4.27 10.49 1.93
C ARG A 323 -4.33 8.97 2.07
N ARG A 324 -5.49 8.37 1.79
CA ARG A 324 -5.71 6.91 1.88
C ARG A 324 -5.53 6.19 0.55
N SER A 325 -4.88 6.82 -0.43
CA SER A 325 -4.67 6.23 -1.75
C SER A 325 -3.25 5.76 -2.01
N MET A 326 -3.10 4.74 -2.85
CA MET A 326 -1.81 4.30 -3.38
C MET A 326 -1.92 3.83 -4.83
N ALA A 327 -0.91 4.11 -5.63
CA ALA A 327 -0.74 3.50 -6.93
C ALA A 327 0.63 2.85 -7.10
N CYS A 328 0.70 1.82 -7.93
CA CYS A 328 1.99 1.27 -8.36
C CYS A 328 2.57 2.12 -9.50
N PRO A 329 3.88 2.03 -9.77
CA PRO A 329 4.49 2.80 -10.86
C PRO A 329 3.82 2.59 -12.22
N ALA A 330 3.52 1.34 -12.58
CA ALA A 330 2.98 0.97 -13.90
C ALA A 330 3.80 1.58 -15.06
N LEU A 331 3.14 2.14 -16.07
CA LEU A 331 3.81 2.82 -17.18
C LEU A 331 4.54 4.10 -16.70
N PRO A 332 5.67 4.47 -17.31
CA PRO A 332 6.22 3.93 -18.56
C PRO A 332 7.26 2.81 -18.40
N LEU A 333 7.73 2.53 -17.17
CA LEU A 333 8.90 1.66 -16.95
C LEU A 333 8.57 0.22 -16.53
N CYS A 334 7.37 -0.05 -16.02
CA CYS A 334 6.98 -1.41 -15.68
C CYS A 334 6.66 -2.21 -16.95
N GLY A 335 7.54 -3.15 -17.33
CA GLY A 335 7.33 -4.03 -18.49
C GLY A 335 6.15 -5.00 -18.38
N LEU A 336 5.41 -5.01 -17.25
CA LEU A 336 4.22 -5.82 -17.04
C LEU A 336 2.92 -4.99 -16.99
N ALA A 337 3.02 -3.66 -17.09
CA ALA A 337 1.86 -2.79 -17.04
C ALA A 337 1.04 -2.92 -18.33
N VAL A 338 -0.29 -2.96 -18.19
CA VAL A 338 -1.23 -2.95 -19.33
C VAL A 338 -1.97 -1.61 -19.47
N THR A 339 -1.89 -0.76 -18.43
CA THR A 339 -2.41 0.62 -18.40
C THR A 339 -1.67 1.43 -17.31
N GLU A 340 -2.04 2.69 -17.15
CA GLU A 340 -1.50 3.60 -16.14
C GLU A 340 -1.88 3.20 -14.71
N ALA A 341 -1.17 3.76 -13.73
CA ALA A 341 -1.60 3.76 -12.34
C ALA A 341 -1.15 5.04 -11.63
N GLU A 342 0.14 5.16 -11.29
CA GLU A 342 0.70 6.34 -10.61
C GLU A 342 0.35 7.66 -11.30
N ARG A 343 0.42 7.69 -12.63
CA ARG A 343 0.17 8.91 -13.42
C ARG A 343 -1.32 9.23 -13.61
N ALA A 344 -2.19 8.23 -13.47
CA ALA A 344 -3.64 8.38 -13.67
C ALA A 344 -4.40 8.65 -12.35
N LEU A 345 -3.98 8.00 -11.26
CA LEU A 345 -4.67 8.05 -9.98
C LEU A 345 -4.97 9.48 -9.49
N PRO A 346 -4.04 10.46 -9.52
CA PRO A 346 -4.34 11.81 -9.03
C PRO A 346 -5.52 12.48 -9.75
N GLY A 347 -5.62 12.32 -11.08
CA GLY A 347 -6.73 12.85 -11.86
C GLY A 347 -8.06 12.16 -11.56
N ILE A 348 -8.01 10.84 -11.35
CA ILE A 348 -9.18 10.04 -10.97
C ILE A 348 -9.69 10.43 -9.57
N LEU A 349 -8.80 10.66 -8.60
CA LEU A 349 -9.18 11.10 -7.25
C LEU A 349 -9.93 12.45 -7.28
N VAL A 350 -9.45 13.42 -8.07
CA VAL A 350 -10.13 14.72 -8.25
C VAL A 350 -11.54 14.54 -8.82
N ARG A 351 -11.68 13.66 -9.83
CA ARG A 351 -12.96 13.34 -10.48
C ARG A 351 -13.93 12.66 -9.51
N LEU A 352 -13.46 11.66 -8.75
CA LEU A 352 -14.23 10.97 -7.72
C LEU A 352 -14.67 11.94 -6.62
N ARG A 353 -13.77 12.75 -6.07
CA ARG A 353 -14.12 13.73 -5.04
C ARG A 353 -15.18 14.72 -5.53
N LYS A 354 -15.07 15.19 -6.77
CA LYS A 354 -16.08 16.07 -7.39
C LYS A 354 -17.45 15.37 -7.50
N GLN A 355 -17.47 14.10 -7.89
CA GLN A 355 -18.70 13.31 -7.94
C GLN A 355 -19.31 13.10 -6.56
N LEU A 356 -18.51 12.68 -5.56
CA LEU A 356 -18.97 12.48 -4.18
C LEU A 356 -19.56 13.77 -3.61
N LYS A 357 -18.90 14.92 -3.79
CA LYS A 357 -19.45 16.24 -3.40
C LYS A 357 -20.80 16.51 -4.06
N ARG A 358 -20.94 16.24 -5.37
CA ARG A 358 -22.20 16.44 -6.11
C ARG A 358 -23.35 15.61 -5.55
N ILE A 359 -23.10 14.36 -5.17
CA ILE A 359 -24.14 13.46 -4.65
C ILE A 359 -24.31 13.55 -3.13
N GLY A 360 -23.63 14.48 -2.45
CA GLY A 360 -23.76 14.71 -1.01
C GLY A 360 -22.98 13.72 -0.14
N LEU A 361 -21.91 13.13 -0.67
CA LEU A 361 -20.92 12.30 0.03
C LEU A 361 -19.55 12.99 0.11
N GLY A 362 -19.53 14.32 0.08
CA GLY A 362 -18.30 15.12 -0.06
C GLY A 362 -17.27 14.92 1.06
N ASN A 363 -17.71 14.47 2.24
CA ASN A 363 -16.87 14.22 3.42
C ASN A 363 -16.50 12.74 3.58
N GLU A 364 -17.02 11.85 2.73
CA GLU A 364 -16.68 10.44 2.80
C GLU A 364 -15.24 10.21 2.36
N SER A 365 -14.60 9.20 2.94
CA SER A 365 -13.31 8.73 2.52
C SER A 365 -13.29 7.22 2.65
N PHE A 366 -12.53 6.60 1.76
CA PHE A 366 -12.35 5.15 1.72
C PHE A 366 -10.96 4.85 1.14
N VAL A 367 -10.45 3.66 1.45
CA VAL A 367 -9.13 3.22 0.97
C VAL A 367 -9.20 2.94 -0.53
N ILE A 368 -8.45 3.72 -1.32
CA ILE A 368 -8.37 3.58 -2.78
C ILE A 368 -7.01 3.03 -3.17
N ARG A 369 -6.95 2.01 -4.02
CA ARG A 369 -5.67 1.48 -4.50
C ARG A 369 -5.71 1.16 -5.98
N MET A 370 -4.66 1.52 -6.71
CA MET A 370 -4.59 1.39 -8.16
C MET A 370 -3.35 0.65 -8.64
N THR A 371 -3.54 -0.29 -9.56
CA THR A 371 -2.44 -1.02 -10.20
C THR A 371 -2.65 -1.13 -11.69
N GLY A 372 -1.56 -1.03 -12.46
CA GLY A 372 -1.62 -1.08 -13.92
C GLY A 372 -1.77 -2.49 -14.50
N CYS A 373 -1.80 -3.56 -13.68
CA CYS A 373 -1.99 -4.95 -14.10
C CYS A 373 -2.35 -5.85 -12.87
N PRO A 374 -2.77 -7.12 -13.05
CA PRO A 374 -3.31 -7.95 -11.97
C PRO A 374 -2.27 -8.50 -10.96
N ASN A 375 -1.02 -8.05 -11.04
CA ASN A 375 0.02 -8.42 -10.07
C ASN A 375 -0.22 -7.81 -8.66
N GLY A 376 -1.01 -6.74 -8.55
CA GLY A 376 -1.43 -6.19 -7.27
C GLY A 376 -0.34 -5.48 -6.46
N CYS A 377 0.63 -4.82 -7.10
CA CYS A 377 1.77 -4.19 -6.40
C CYS A 377 1.37 -3.12 -5.36
N ALA A 378 0.33 -2.33 -5.63
CA ALA A 378 -0.23 -1.35 -4.68
C ALA A 378 -1.36 -1.94 -3.82
N ARG A 379 -1.45 -3.27 -3.76
CA ARG A 379 -2.37 -4.03 -2.91
C ARG A 379 -3.86 -3.71 -3.10
N PRO A 380 -4.37 -3.67 -4.36
CA PRO A 380 -5.73 -3.21 -4.68
C PRO A 380 -6.84 -4.13 -4.19
N TYR A 381 -6.55 -5.41 -3.96
CA TYR A 381 -7.50 -6.38 -3.45
C TYR A 381 -7.76 -6.24 -1.94
N MET A 382 -7.02 -5.35 -1.26
CA MET A 382 -7.22 -4.98 0.13
C MET A 382 -7.76 -3.53 0.22
N ALA A 383 -8.46 -3.05 -0.80
CA ALA A 383 -8.99 -1.68 -0.86
C ALA A 383 -10.51 -1.70 -0.86
N GLU A 384 -11.12 -0.74 -0.16
CA GLU A 384 -12.56 -0.53 -0.25
C GLU A 384 -12.99 -0.23 -1.69
N LEU A 385 -12.13 0.47 -2.45
CA LEU A 385 -12.24 0.65 -3.90
C LEU A 385 -10.89 0.42 -4.60
N GLY A 386 -10.79 -0.69 -5.33
CA GLY A 386 -9.60 -1.10 -6.07
C GLY A 386 -9.75 -0.92 -7.58
N PHE A 387 -8.69 -0.42 -8.23
CA PHE A 387 -8.56 -0.32 -9.69
C PHE A 387 -7.42 -1.23 -10.17
N VAL A 388 -7.74 -2.20 -11.04
CA VAL A 388 -6.77 -3.17 -11.56
C VAL A 388 -6.76 -3.15 -13.08
N GLY A 389 -5.65 -2.74 -13.68
CA GLY A 389 -5.53 -2.56 -15.14
C GLY A 389 -5.98 -3.77 -15.95
N GLN A 390 -6.86 -3.55 -16.93
CA GLN A 390 -7.48 -4.55 -17.80
C GLN A 390 -7.50 -4.07 -19.27
N GLY A 391 -6.30 -3.82 -19.79
CA GLY A 391 -6.05 -3.30 -21.13
C GLY A 391 -5.95 -1.78 -21.19
N PRO A 392 -5.71 -1.19 -22.38
CA PRO A 392 -5.48 0.24 -22.54
C PRO A 392 -6.65 1.07 -22.00
N ASP A 393 -6.30 2.06 -21.16
CA ASP A 393 -7.21 2.99 -20.47
C ASP A 393 -8.43 2.31 -19.83
N ALA A 394 -8.25 1.12 -19.27
CA ALA A 394 -9.33 0.33 -18.70
C ALA A 394 -8.91 -0.38 -17.42
N TYR A 395 -9.84 -0.50 -16.48
CA TYR A 395 -9.63 -1.11 -15.19
C TYR A 395 -10.77 -2.09 -14.85
N GLN A 396 -10.41 -3.20 -14.22
CA GLN A 396 -11.32 -3.97 -13.39
C GLN A 396 -11.53 -3.21 -12.07
N ILE A 397 -12.78 -3.10 -11.64
CA ILE A 397 -13.16 -2.42 -10.39
C ILE A 397 -13.44 -3.47 -9.32
N TRP A 398 -12.77 -3.32 -8.18
CA TRP A 398 -12.89 -4.19 -7.02
C TRP A 398 -13.47 -3.39 -5.84
N VAL A 399 -14.37 -4.00 -5.07
CA VAL A 399 -14.98 -3.38 -3.88
C VAL A 399 -15.13 -4.38 -2.74
N GLY A 400 -15.32 -3.89 -1.52
CA GLY A 400 -15.77 -4.72 -0.39
C GLY A 400 -14.69 -5.12 0.62
N ALA A 401 -13.40 -4.84 0.40
CA ALA A 401 -12.44 -4.92 1.51
C ALA A 401 -12.78 -3.88 2.58
N ASP A 402 -12.41 -4.10 3.83
CA ASP A 402 -12.69 -3.19 4.94
C ASP A 402 -11.59 -2.10 5.12
N PRO A 403 -11.89 -1.01 5.86
CA PRO A 403 -10.94 0.08 6.11
C PRO A 403 -9.68 -0.32 6.88
N ASN A 404 -9.67 -1.49 7.53
CA ASN A 404 -8.52 -1.99 8.30
C ASN A 404 -7.73 -3.07 7.55
N GLN A 405 -8.11 -3.42 6.33
CA GLN A 405 -7.43 -4.42 5.48
C GLN A 405 -7.32 -5.80 6.13
N THR A 406 -8.47 -6.29 6.60
CA THR A 406 -8.66 -7.62 7.17
C THR A 406 -9.49 -8.54 6.26
N ARG A 407 -10.12 -7.99 5.22
CA ARG A 407 -10.97 -8.68 4.22
C ARG A 407 -10.50 -8.37 2.80
N LEU A 408 -10.69 -9.33 1.90
CA LEU A 408 -10.45 -9.13 0.46
C LEU A 408 -11.64 -8.44 -0.21
N ALA A 409 -11.32 -7.55 -1.15
CA ALA A 409 -12.28 -7.04 -2.12
C ALA A 409 -12.64 -8.11 -3.15
N GLN A 410 -13.75 -7.91 -3.85
CA GLN A 410 -14.22 -8.75 -4.94
C GLN A 410 -14.44 -7.92 -6.22
N ALA A 411 -14.28 -8.56 -7.38
CA ALA A 411 -14.46 -7.91 -8.68
C ALA A 411 -15.94 -7.59 -8.94
N LEU A 412 -16.27 -6.30 -8.99
CA LEU A 412 -17.63 -5.83 -9.28
C LEU A 412 -17.83 -5.67 -10.79
N PHE A 413 -16.90 -4.96 -11.45
CA PHE A 413 -16.93 -4.68 -12.89
C PHE A 413 -15.65 -5.15 -13.55
N GLU A 414 -15.79 -5.89 -14.65
CA GLU A 414 -14.65 -6.50 -15.35
C GLU A 414 -13.79 -5.48 -16.10
N ARG A 415 -14.41 -4.57 -16.85
CA ARG A 415 -13.67 -3.64 -17.71
C ARG A 415 -14.39 -2.32 -17.82
N VAL A 416 -13.88 -1.32 -17.12
CA VAL A 416 -14.39 0.05 -17.10
C VAL A 416 -13.36 0.95 -17.73
N LYS A 417 -13.74 1.70 -18.78
CA LYS A 417 -12.83 2.68 -19.37
C LYS A 417 -12.60 3.84 -18.40
N ASP A 418 -11.41 4.42 -18.44
CA ASP A 418 -11.09 5.57 -17.59
C ASP A 418 -12.17 6.66 -17.68
N ALA A 419 -12.60 7.01 -18.90
CA ALA A 419 -13.65 8.01 -19.14
C ALA A 419 -15.05 7.65 -18.58
N GLU A 420 -15.28 6.39 -18.23
CA GLU A 420 -16.58 5.87 -17.76
C GLU A 420 -16.62 5.66 -16.23
N ILE A 421 -15.49 5.83 -15.53
CA ILE A 421 -15.36 5.54 -14.10
C ILE A 421 -16.46 6.21 -13.27
N GLU A 422 -16.71 7.52 -13.45
CA GLU A 422 -17.73 8.21 -12.67
C GLU A 422 -19.12 7.70 -13.01
N THR A 423 -19.43 7.49 -14.30
CA THR A 423 -20.75 6.98 -14.69
C THR A 423 -21.02 5.58 -14.12
N THR A 424 -19.99 4.72 -14.07
CA THR A 424 -20.09 3.37 -13.51
C THR A 424 -20.20 3.38 -11.98
N LEU A 425 -19.48 4.26 -11.29
CA LEU A 425 -19.46 4.29 -9.82
C LEU A 425 -20.58 5.14 -9.18
N GLU A 426 -21.19 6.07 -9.93
CA GLU A 426 -22.31 6.88 -9.42
C GLU A 426 -23.42 6.04 -8.76
N PRO A 427 -24.00 5.01 -9.43
CA PRO A 427 -25.03 4.19 -8.82
C PRO A 427 -24.56 3.54 -7.51
N ILE A 428 -23.32 3.08 -7.46
CA ILE A 428 -22.76 2.37 -6.30
C ILE A 428 -22.67 3.32 -5.10
N PHE A 429 -22.19 4.54 -5.32
CA PHE A 429 -22.14 5.55 -4.27
C PHE A 429 -23.53 6.05 -3.85
N VAL A 430 -24.48 6.16 -4.78
CA VAL A 430 -25.87 6.51 -4.44
C VAL A 430 -26.51 5.42 -3.59
N TYR A 431 -26.25 4.15 -3.91
CA TYR A 431 -26.74 3.03 -3.13
C TYR A 431 -26.15 3.07 -1.71
N PHE A 432 -24.84 3.26 -1.59
CA PHE A 432 -24.16 3.46 -0.31
C PHE A 432 -24.80 4.59 0.51
N LYS A 433 -25.02 5.76 -0.11
CA LYS A 433 -25.66 6.89 0.57
C LYS A 433 -27.05 6.54 1.11
N ARG A 434 -27.84 5.78 0.35
CA ARG A 434 -29.24 5.48 0.65
C ARG A 434 -29.37 4.43 1.75
N ASP A 435 -28.57 3.36 1.68
CA ASP A 435 -28.83 2.12 2.43
C ASP A 435 -27.69 1.73 3.39
N ARG A 436 -26.71 2.62 3.60
CA ARG A 436 -25.71 2.42 4.65
C ARG A 436 -26.32 2.46 6.05
N GLN A 437 -25.75 1.66 6.94
CA GLN A 437 -26.02 1.75 8.36
C GLN A 437 -25.24 2.93 8.98
N THR A 438 -25.64 3.33 10.19
CA THR A 438 -24.96 4.43 10.90
C THR A 438 -23.52 4.04 11.20
N GLY A 439 -22.56 4.85 10.73
CA GLY A 439 -21.13 4.61 10.94
C GLY A 439 -20.51 3.54 10.03
N GLU A 440 -21.27 3.00 9.07
CA GLU A 440 -20.78 1.97 8.15
C GLU A 440 -19.84 2.54 7.07
N SER A 441 -18.71 1.88 6.86
CA SER A 441 -17.76 2.23 5.80
C SER A 441 -18.27 1.82 4.42
N PHE A 442 -17.67 2.38 3.37
CA PHE A 442 -18.03 2.00 1.99
C PHE A 442 -17.72 0.51 1.71
N GLY A 443 -16.57 0.04 2.16
CA GLY A 443 -16.16 -1.36 2.06
C GLY A 443 -17.10 -2.32 2.78
N ASP A 444 -17.44 -2.02 4.04
CA ASP A 444 -18.37 -2.84 4.83
C ASP A 444 -19.78 -2.84 4.24
N PHE A 445 -20.24 -1.71 3.73
CA PHE A 445 -21.50 -1.64 2.99
C PHE A 445 -21.50 -2.57 1.77
N CYS A 446 -20.46 -2.49 0.92
CA CYS A 446 -20.36 -3.30 -0.28
C CYS A 446 -20.31 -4.80 0.03
N ASP A 447 -19.62 -5.19 1.10
CA ASP A 447 -19.57 -6.57 1.58
C ASP A 447 -20.95 -7.03 2.08
N ARG A 448 -21.61 -6.23 2.93
CA ARG A 448 -22.91 -6.56 3.51
C ARG A 448 -24.01 -6.73 2.47
N VAL A 449 -24.11 -5.84 1.49
CA VAL A 449 -25.17 -5.93 0.47
C VAL A 449 -24.85 -6.96 -0.62
N GLY A 450 -23.57 -7.27 -0.83
CA GLY A 450 -23.11 -8.23 -1.83
C GLY A 450 -23.10 -7.69 -3.27
N LEU A 451 -22.30 -8.34 -4.12
CA LEU A 451 -22.08 -7.91 -5.51
C LEU A 451 -23.35 -7.92 -6.37
N ASP A 452 -24.25 -8.89 -6.14
CA ASP A 452 -25.46 -9.03 -6.94
C ASP A 452 -26.41 -7.85 -6.72
N ALA A 453 -26.62 -7.44 -5.46
CA ALA A 453 -27.43 -6.27 -5.13
C ALA A 453 -26.79 -4.98 -5.69
N LEU A 454 -25.46 -4.85 -5.65
CA LEU A 454 -24.75 -3.72 -6.24
C LEU A 454 -24.98 -3.63 -7.75
N ARG A 455 -24.90 -4.75 -8.47
CA ARG A 455 -25.11 -4.85 -9.92
C ARG A 455 -26.57 -4.58 -10.30
N GLU A 456 -27.51 -5.12 -9.55
CA GLU A 456 -28.95 -4.91 -9.76
C GLU A 456 -29.33 -3.44 -9.56
N PHE A 457 -28.83 -2.81 -8.48
CA PHE A 457 -29.02 -1.39 -8.25
C PHE A 457 -28.40 -0.55 -9.37
N ALA A 458 -27.19 -0.87 -9.81
CA ALA A 458 -26.54 -0.15 -10.88
C ALA A 458 -27.29 -0.23 -12.22
N THR A 459 -27.93 -1.36 -12.50
CA THR A 459 -28.72 -1.57 -13.73
C THR A 459 -30.04 -0.79 -13.71
N SER A 460 -30.67 -0.65 -12.54
CA SER A 460 -31.94 0.06 -12.37
C SER A 460 -31.78 1.57 -12.11
N TYR A 461 -30.58 2.02 -11.77
CA TYR A 461 -30.30 3.41 -11.46
C TYR A 461 -30.46 4.32 -12.68
N THR A 462 -31.36 5.29 -12.55
CA THR A 462 -31.47 6.39 -13.51
C THR A 462 -30.87 7.64 -12.88
N PRO A 463 -29.79 8.22 -13.46
CA PRO A 463 -29.20 9.43 -12.92
C PRO A 463 -30.22 10.58 -12.98
N PRO A 464 -30.27 11.46 -11.95
CA PRO A 464 -31.13 12.63 -12.00
C PRO A 464 -30.80 13.47 -13.24
N LYS A 465 -31.84 14.00 -13.92
CA LYS A 465 -31.69 14.78 -15.15
C LYS A 465 -30.59 15.83 -14.98
N ARG A 466 -29.46 15.61 -15.66
CA ARG A 466 -28.37 16.58 -15.67
C ARG A 466 -28.85 17.76 -16.51
N HIS A 467 -29.03 18.92 -15.87
CA HIS A 467 -29.09 20.16 -16.64
C HIS A 467 -27.71 20.37 -17.28
N GLU A 468 -27.56 19.95 -18.54
CA GLU A 468 -26.40 20.31 -19.35
C GLU A 468 -26.35 21.84 -19.46
N ARG A 469 -25.58 22.47 -18.58
CA ARG A 469 -25.18 23.86 -18.79
C ARG A 469 -24.14 23.85 -19.89
N ARG A 470 -24.58 24.02 -21.14
CA ARG A 470 -23.71 24.29 -22.27
C ARG A 470 -23.05 25.65 -22.03
N ARG A 471 -21.72 25.68 -21.95
CA ARG A 471 -20.95 26.90 -21.66
C ARG A 471 -20.21 27.33 -22.92
N VAL A 472 -20.49 28.54 -23.38
CA VAL A 472 -19.70 29.23 -24.40
C VAL A 472 -18.77 30.19 -23.68
N ARG A 473 -17.45 30.12 -23.95
CA ARG A 473 -16.51 31.13 -23.46
C ARG A 473 -16.58 32.35 -24.39
N ILE A 474 -16.70 33.53 -23.81
CA ILE A 474 -16.61 34.82 -24.49
C ILE A 474 -15.28 35.50 -24.09
N GLN A 475 -14.77 36.38 -24.95
CA GLN A 475 -13.57 37.16 -24.65
C GLN A 475 -13.84 38.19 -23.54
N ASP A 476 -12.81 38.55 -22.76
CA ASP A 476 -12.93 39.44 -21.60
C ASP A 476 -13.54 40.81 -21.94
N GLU A 477 -13.19 41.37 -23.10
CA GLU A 477 -13.76 42.63 -23.57
C GLU A 477 -15.28 42.52 -23.77
N ILE A 478 -15.75 41.42 -24.35
CA ILE A 478 -17.18 41.16 -24.55
C ILE A 478 -17.87 40.90 -23.23
N TYR A 479 -17.23 40.20 -22.29
CA TYR A 479 -17.76 39.99 -20.95
C TYR A 479 -18.01 41.31 -20.22
N LEU A 480 -17.05 42.24 -20.25
CA LEU A 480 -17.18 43.55 -19.61
C LEU A 480 -18.34 44.35 -20.20
N ARG A 481 -18.50 44.32 -21.52
CA ARG A 481 -19.62 44.98 -22.22
C ARG A 481 -20.97 44.35 -21.88
N LEU A 482 -21.03 43.02 -21.85
CA LEU A 482 -22.22 42.26 -21.50
C LEU A 482 -22.65 42.52 -20.05
N LYS A 483 -21.67 42.63 -19.14
CA LYS A 483 -21.89 42.99 -17.73
C LYS A 483 -22.48 44.40 -17.60
N ALA A 484 -21.88 45.39 -18.25
CA ALA A 484 -22.41 46.75 -18.24
C ALA A 484 -23.85 46.83 -18.80
N ALA A 485 -24.15 46.08 -19.88
CA ALA A 485 -25.49 46.01 -20.45
C ALA A 485 -26.49 45.30 -19.51
N SER A 486 -26.05 44.27 -18.81
CA SER A 486 -26.85 43.57 -17.78
C SER A 486 -27.19 44.50 -16.62
N ASP A 487 -26.20 45.24 -16.11
CA ASP A 487 -26.37 46.18 -15.02
C ASP A 487 -27.32 47.34 -15.41
N ALA A 488 -27.23 47.84 -16.64
CA ALA A 488 -28.08 48.94 -17.14
C ALA A 488 -29.53 48.52 -17.43
N SER A 489 -29.75 47.28 -17.87
CA SER A 489 -31.08 46.78 -18.28
C SER A 489 -31.81 46.00 -17.18
N GLY A 490 -31.11 45.62 -16.10
CA GLY A 490 -31.64 44.72 -15.07
C GLY A 490 -31.86 43.27 -15.55
N LYS A 491 -31.53 42.96 -16.81
CA LYS A 491 -31.60 41.59 -17.35
C LYS A 491 -30.32 40.81 -17.00
N PRO A 492 -30.41 39.52 -16.64
CA PRO A 492 -29.23 38.66 -16.49
C PRO A 492 -28.35 38.62 -17.74
N MET A 493 -27.02 38.64 -17.57
CA MET A 493 -26.05 38.53 -18.67
C MET A 493 -26.31 37.32 -19.59
N ILE A 494 -26.78 36.20 -19.01
CA ILE A 494 -27.05 34.99 -19.79
C ILE A 494 -28.21 35.17 -20.76
N ASP A 495 -29.24 35.91 -20.37
CA ASP A 495 -30.41 36.17 -21.23
C ASP A 495 -30.01 37.09 -22.38
N LEU A 496 -29.23 38.14 -22.09
CA LEU A 496 -28.69 39.04 -23.12
C LEU A 496 -27.80 38.30 -24.13
N ALA A 497 -26.92 37.43 -23.65
CA ALA A 497 -26.05 36.64 -24.52
C ALA A 497 -26.85 35.63 -25.36
N SER A 498 -27.84 34.97 -24.76
CA SER A 498 -28.70 34.01 -25.46
C SER A 498 -29.57 34.68 -26.51
N GLU A 499 -30.19 35.83 -26.21
CA GLU A 499 -30.96 36.64 -27.18
C GLU A 499 -30.09 37.07 -28.36
N ALA A 500 -28.88 37.58 -28.10
CA ALA A 500 -27.96 38.03 -29.14
C ALA A 500 -27.47 36.88 -30.04
N LEU A 501 -27.16 35.72 -29.44
CA LEU A 501 -26.74 34.53 -30.18
C LEU A 501 -27.89 33.97 -31.03
N ALA A 502 -29.11 33.91 -30.50
CA ALA A 502 -30.29 33.48 -31.26
C ALA A 502 -30.49 34.37 -32.50
N GLN A 503 -30.51 35.69 -32.33
CA GLN A 503 -30.65 36.63 -33.46
C GLN A 503 -29.52 36.55 -34.48
N TYR A 504 -28.31 36.17 -34.07
CA TYR A 504 -27.19 35.98 -34.98
C TYR A 504 -27.34 34.68 -35.77
N LEU A 505 -27.72 33.58 -35.11
CA LEU A 505 -27.94 32.29 -35.75
C LEU A 505 -29.14 32.31 -36.69
N ASP A 506 -30.26 32.91 -36.27
CA ASP A 506 -31.45 33.08 -37.12
C ASP A 506 -31.12 33.82 -38.42
N ARG A 507 -30.22 34.81 -38.35
CA ARG A 507 -29.74 35.53 -39.54
C ARG A 507 -28.91 34.65 -40.46
N LEU A 508 -28.00 33.83 -39.90
CA LEU A 508 -27.18 32.90 -40.67
C LEU A 508 -28.00 31.78 -41.33
N GLU A 509 -29.15 31.39 -40.75
CA GLU A 509 -30.04 30.39 -41.35
C GLU A 509 -30.95 30.98 -42.44
N SER A 510 -31.11 32.31 -42.46
CA SER A 510 -31.89 33.05 -43.46
C SER A 510 -31.09 33.57 -44.66
N GLU A 511 -29.76 33.43 -44.62
CA GLU A 511 -28.80 33.69 -45.72
C GLU A 511 -28.43 32.37 -46.42
#